data_AF-A0A955YXU5-F1
#
_entry.id   AF-A0A955YXU5-F1
#
_cell.length_a   1.000
_cell.length_b   1.000
_cell.length_c   1.000
_cell.angle_alpha   90.00
_cell.angle_beta   90.00
_cell.angle_gamma   90.00
#
_symmetry.space_group_name_H-M   'P 1'
#
loop_
_entity.id
_entity.type
_entity.pdbx_description
1 polymer ?
#
loop_
_entity_poly.entity_id
_entity_poly.type
_entity_poly.pdbx_seq_one_letter_code
_entity_poly.pdbx_strand_id
1 'polypeptide(L)'
;RDRKRAKFLVSSLQSEWFNQWLGRRITDGLLARYVPGDLLKKEDSGGLFTTDEPHDAETRVADFAVSPTGPMFGAKMRWPLGEALERELSILEDSGTKLETLEVFRRSGEGTRRVARIRPTDVTVAAEGDAVRVGFVLPKGAYATVIMREVLKPEARGRGLYADCATT
;
A
#
# COMPACT_ATOMS: atom_id res chain seq x y z
N ARG A 1 -15.23 25.55 13.54
CA ARG A 1 -14.05 25.20 12.70
C ARG A 1 -14.35 23.87 12.00
N ASP A 2 -14.17 23.78 10.68
CA ASP A 2 -14.79 22.75 9.82
C ASP A 2 -14.19 21.34 10.03
N ARG A 3 -14.92 20.49 10.76
CA ARG A 3 -14.54 19.11 11.11
C ARG A 3 -14.36 18.24 9.86
N LYS A 4 -15.07 18.54 8.76
CA LYS A 4 -14.98 17.78 7.51
C LYS A 4 -13.64 18.02 6.82
N ARG A 5 -13.18 19.28 6.78
CA ARG A 5 -11.86 19.64 6.24
C ARG A 5 -10.73 19.00 7.05
N ALA A 6 -10.82 19.03 8.38
CA ALA A 6 -9.81 18.40 9.24
C ALA A 6 -9.70 16.89 8.98
N LYS A 7 -10.84 16.19 8.89
CA LYS A 7 -10.89 14.76 8.56
C LYS A 7 -10.28 14.46 7.18
N PHE A 8 -10.60 15.27 6.18
CA PHE A 8 -10.02 15.15 4.84
C PHE A 8 -8.49 15.30 4.87
N LEU A 9 -7.98 16.37 5.46
CA LEU A 9 -6.53 16.64 5.53
C LEU A 9 -5.76 15.52 6.26
N VAL A 10 -6.29 15.05 7.39
CA VAL A 10 -5.68 13.92 8.13
C VAL A 10 -5.71 12.64 7.29
N SER A 11 -6.82 12.35 6.60
CA SER A 11 -6.89 11.16 5.75
C SER A 11 -5.92 11.20 4.56
N SER A 12 -5.68 12.38 4.00
CA SER A 12 -4.68 12.59 2.94
C SER A 12 -3.26 12.37 3.47
N LEU A 13 -2.94 12.92 4.64
CA LEU A 13 -1.63 12.73 5.27
C LEU A 13 -1.37 11.25 5.64
N GLN A 14 -2.37 10.56 6.19
CA GLN A 14 -2.26 9.12 6.46
C GLN A 14 -2.04 8.31 5.19
N SER A 15 -2.71 8.68 4.10
CA SER A 15 -2.54 8.02 2.80
C SER A 15 -1.14 8.26 2.23
N GLU A 16 -0.58 9.46 2.41
CA GLU A 16 0.78 9.79 2.01
C GLU A 16 1.82 8.95 2.76
N TRP A 17 1.72 8.87 4.09
CA TRP A 17 2.60 8.02 4.88
C TRP A 17 2.50 6.53 4.51
N PHE A 18 1.28 6.04 4.26
CA PHE A 18 1.09 4.68 3.76
C PHE A 18 1.78 4.47 2.40
N ASN A 19 1.67 5.43 1.48
CA ASN A 19 2.31 5.35 0.18
C ASN A 19 3.84 5.36 0.29
N GLN A 20 4.41 6.17 1.19
CA GLN A 20 5.85 6.16 1.46
C GLN A 20 6.31 4.81 2.03
N TRP A 21 5.57 4.26 3.00
CA TRP A 21 5.83 2.93 3.54
C TRP A 21 5.81 1.86 2.44
N LEU A 22 4.77 1.87 1.61
CA LEU A 22 4.61 0.92 0.52
C LEU A 22 5.71 1.09 -0.52
N GLY A 23 6.08 2.32 -0.85
CA GLY A 23 7.15 2.64 -1.79
C GLY A 23 8.52 2.12 -1.34
N ARG A 24 8.88 2.31 -0.06
CA ARG A 24 10.11 1.72 0.53
C ARG A 24 10.07 0.20 0.43
N ARG A 25 8.95 -0.41 0.82
CA ARG A 25 8.79 -1.87 0.80
C ARG A 25 8.90 -2.45 -0.62
N ILE A 26 8.38 -1.76 -1.62
CA ILE A 26 8.52 -2.15 -3.04
C ILE A 26 9.98 -2.02 -3.49
N THR A 27 10.62 -0.89 -3.19
CA THR A 27 12.01 -0.60 -3.58
C THR A 27 12.97 -1.64 -2.99
N ASP A 28 12.73 -2.07 -1.76
CA ASP A 28 13.52 -3.08 -1.05
C ASP A 28 13.20 -4.53 -1.48
N GLY A 29 12.26 -4.74 -2.41
CA GLY A 29 11.85 -6.09 -2.84
C GLY A 29 11.06 -6.88 -1.78
N LEU A 30 10.45 -6.17 -0.81
CA LEU A 30 9.76 -6.74 0.36
C LEU A 30 8.24 -6.81 0.20
N LEU A 31 7.69 -6.44 -0.97
CA LEU A 31 6.24 -6.43 -1.20
C LEU A 31 5.59 -7.81 -0.96
N ALA A 32 6.29 -8.87 -1.34
CA ALA A 32 5.85 -10.26 -1.22
C ALA A 32 6.74 -11.10 -0.29
N ARG A 33 7.40 -10.44 0.68
CA ARG A 33 8.22 -11.09 1.70
C ARG A 33 7.77 -10.68 3.09
N TYR A 34 7.98 -11.56 4.06
CA TYR A 34 7.79 -11.26 5.46
C TYR A 34 9.02 -10.51 6.01
N VAL A 35 8.76 -9.49 6.82
CA VAL A 35 9.76 -8.80 7.62
C VAL A 35 9.48 -9.16 9.10
N PRO A 36 10.51 -9.52 9.89
CA PRO A 36 10.34 -9.79 11.31
C PRO A 36 9.53 -8.72 12.04
N GLY A 37 8.46 -9.17 12.70
CA GLY A 37 7.54 -8.30 13.44
C GLY A 37 6.45 -7.64 12.59
N ASP A 38 6.33 -7.99 11.30
CA ASP A 38 5.23 -7.55 10.46
C ASP A 38 3.86 -7.82 11.08
N LEU A 39 2.96 -6.86 10.90
CA LEU A 39 1.55 -7.06 11.17
C LEU A 39 0.86 -7.55 9.90
N LEU A 40 0.54 -8.84 9.89
CA LEU A 40 -0.03 -9.55 8.75
C LEU A 40 -1.56 -9.59 8.84
N LYS A 41 -2.22 -9.56 7.68
CA LYS A 41 -3.67 -9.78 7.56
C LYS A 41 -3.92 -11.10 6.86
N LYS A 42 -4.74 -11.97 7.44
CA LYS A 42 -5.20 -13.20 6.78
C LYS A 42 -6.17 -12.87 5.65
N GLU A 43 -6.04 -13.56 4.52
CA GLU A 43 -6.91 -13.33 3.35
C GLU A 43 -8.33 -13.85 3.60
N ASP A 44 -8.46 -15.00 4.28
CA ASP A 44 -9.73 -15.72 4.52
C ASP A 44 -10.66 -15.02 5.53
N SER A 45 -10.09 -14.60 6.65
CA SER A 45 -10.78 -14.15 7.86
C SER A 45 -10.62 -12.65 8.08
N GLY A 46 -9.69 -12.01 7.38
CA GLY A 46 -9.36 -10.59 7.53
C GLY A 46 -8.69 -10.23 8.86
N GLY A 47 -8.39 -11.22 9.72
CA GLY A 47 -7.78 -11.00 11.03
C GLY A 47 -6.34 -10.51 10.95
N LEU A 48 -6.00 -9.53 11.80
CA LEU A 48 -4.64 -9.00 11.93
C LEU A 48 -3.86 -9.77 13.01
N PHE A 49 -2.63 -10.17 12.71
CA PHE A 49 -1.77 -10.88 13.65
C PHE A 49 -0.28 -10.62 13.39
N THR A 50 0.52 -10.78 14.43
CA THR A 50 1.99 -10.87 14.37
C THR A 50 2.38 -12.32 14.58
N THR A 51 3.56 -12.72 14.13
CA THR A 51 4.06 -14.10 14.29
C THR A 51 5.54 -14.08 14.62
N ASP A 52 5.95 -14.99 15.49
CA ASP A 52 7.34 -15.26 15.87
C ASP A 52 7.92 -16.46 15.09
N GLU A 53 7.19 -16.97 14.10
CA GLU A 53 7.61 -18.07 13.22
C GLU A 53 7.85 -17.54 11.78
N PRO A 54 9.07 -17.06 11.46
CA PRO A 54 9.33 -16.39 10.19
C PRO A 54 9.17 -17.28 8.96
N HIS A 55 9.47 -18.58 9.07
CA HIS A 55 9.45 -19.48 7.91
C HIS A 55 8.02 -19.81 7.44
N ASP A 56 7.09 -20.03 8.38
CA ASP A 56 5.66 -20.15 8.08
C ASP A 56 5.14 -18.84 7.47
N ALA A 57 5.51 -17.71 8.08
CA ALA A 57 5.10 -16.39 7.62
C ALA A 57 5.56 -16.11 6.19
N GLU A 58 6.83 -16.36 5.87
CA GLU A 58 7.39 -16.15 4.53
C GLU A 58 6.64 -16.97 3.49
N THR A 59 6.40 -18.25 3.77
CA THR A 59 5.66 -19.16 2.87
C THR A 59 4.24 -18.65 2.64
N ARG A 60 3.53 -18.30 3.71
CA ARG A 60 2.14 -17.82 3.61
C ARG A 60 2.03 -16.44 2.95
N VAL A 61 3.05 -15.61 3.08
CA VAL A 61 3.17 -14.35 2.34
C VAL A 61 3.47 -14.64 0.86
N ALA A 62 4.36 -15.56 0.53
CA ALA A 62 4.60 -15.94 -0.86
C ALA A 62 3.32 -16.46 -1.54
N ASP A 63 2.55 -17.29 -0.84
CA ASP A 63 1.32 -17.91 -1.34
C ASP A 63 0.07 -17.01 -1.31
N PHE A 64 0.23 -15.76 -0.85
CA PHE A 64 -0.87 -14.80 -0.68
C PHE A 64 -1.94 -15.22 0.35
N ALA A 65 -1.68 -16.21 1.21
CA ALA A 65 -2.58 -16.62 2.28
C ALA A 65 -2.69 -15.54 3.37
N VAL A 66 -1.62 -14.78 3.57
CA VAL A 66 -1.57 -13.60 4.44
C VAL A 66 -0.84 -12.48 3.73
N SER A 67 -1.14 -11.23 4.04
CA SER A 67 -0.51 -10.08 3.40
C SER A 67 0.05 -9.09 4.42
N PRO A 68 1.24 -8.52 4.18
CA PRO A 68 1.75 -7.41 4.99
C PRO A 68 0.77 -6.25 5.00
N THR A 69 0.70 -5.55 6.13
CA THR A 69 -0.09 -4.33 6.25
C THR A 69 0.80 -3.14 6.56
N GLY A 70 0.47 -1.99 6.00
CA GLY A 70 1.13 -0.72 6.26
C GLY A 70 0.31 0.17 7.19
N PRO A 71 0.96 1.21 7.75
CA PRO A 71 0.34 2.10 8.70
C PRO A 71 -0.55 3.12 7.98
N MET A 72 -1.77 3.29 8.50
CA MET A 72 -2.46 4.57 8.44
C MET A 72 -2.28 5.19 9.81
N PHE A 73 -1.23 5.99 10.01
CA PHE A 73 -0.82 6.42 11.36
C PHE A 73 -1.92 7.15 12.13
N GLY A 74 -2.17 6.72 13.36
CA GLY A 74 -3.11 7.34 14.28
C GLY A 74 -3.11 6.66 15.63
N ALA A 75 -3.70 7.33 16.62
CA ALA A 75 -3.60 6.97 18.03
C ALA A 75 -4.15 5.58 18.40
N LYS A 76 -5.04 4.99 17.60
CA LYS A 76 -5.65 3.68 17.86
C LYS A 76 -5.13 2.59 16.93
N MET A 77 -4.16 2.87 16.05
CA MET A 77 -3.65 1.82 15.18
C MET A 77 -2.86 0.78 15.98
N ARG A 78 -2.93 -0.47 15.53
CA ARG A 78 -2.03 -1.51 16.03
C ARG A 78 -0.66 -1.36 15.37
N TRP A 79 0.39 -1.36 16.18
CA TRP A 79 1.77 -1.26 15.71
C TRP A 79 2.34 -2.65 15.39
N PRO A 80 3.25 -2.76 14.41
CA PRO A 80 4.10 -3.94 14.24
C PRO A 80 5.18 -3.95 15.34
N LEU A 81 6.08 -4.92 15.27
CA LEU A 81 7.19 -5.10 16.21
C LEU A 81 8.53 -5.12 15.47
N GLY A 82 9.64 -5.05 16.23
CA GLY A 82 11.00 -5.27 15.71
C GLY A 82 11.34 -4.42 14.48
N GLU A 83 11.94 -5.06 13.48
CA GLU A 83 12.38 -4.39 12.25
C GLU A 83 11.21 -3.69 11.52
N ALA A 84 10.03 -4.30 11.48
CA ALA A 84 8.86 -3.69 10.86
C ALA A 84 8.42 -2.40 11.59
N LEU A 85 8.59 -2.33 12.92
CA LEU A 85 8.34 -1.10 13.70
C LEU A 85 9.36 -0.02 13.39
N GLU A 86 10.64 -0.36 13.34
CA GLU A 86 11.71 0.59 13.01
C GLU A 86 11.50 1.22 11.63
N ARG A 87 11.09 0.40 10.65
CA ARG A 87 10.72 0.88 9.31
C ARG A 87 9.56 1.88 9.34
N GLU A 88 8.53 1.63 10.14
CA GLU A 88 7.40 2.56 10.29
C GLU A 88 7.80 3.85 11.02
N LEU A 89 8.61 3.76 12.08
CA LEU A 89 9.10 4.92 12.81
C LEU A 89 9.97 5.83 11.94
N SER A 90 10.82 5.26 11.08
CA SER A 90 11.65 6.03 10.14
C SER A 90 10.83 6.98 9.25
N ILE A 91 9.59 6.60 8.90
CA ILE A 91 8.70 7.44 8.07
C ILE A 91 8.19 8.64 8.87
N LEU A 92 7.87 8.42 10.14
CA LEU A 92 7.45 9.51 11.03
C LEU A 92 8.61 10.48 11.27
N GLU A 93 9.81 9.96 11.52
CA GLU A 93 11.05 10.73 11.66
C GLU A 93 11.34 11.58 10.41
N ASP A 94 11.32 10.97 9.23
CA ASP A 94 11.55 11.67 7.95
C ASP A 94 10.48 12.74 7.67
N SER A 95 9.26 12.56 8.19
CA SER A 95 8.20 13.55 8.09
C SER A 95 8.25 14.65 9.16
N GLY A 96 9.19 14.56 10.12
CA GLY A 96 9.27 15.46 11.27
C GLY A 96 8.09 15.34 12.24
N THR A 97 7.32 14.25 12.15
CA THR A 97 6.11 14.02 12.97
C THR A 97 6.46 13.18 14.18
N LYS A 98 6.09 13.64 15.37
CA LYS A 98 6.27 12.87 16.60
C LYS A 98 5.03 12.03 16.90
N LEU A 99 5.21 10.93 17.64
CA LEU A 99 4.13 10.02 18.03
C LEU A 99 3.00 10.75 18.79
N GLU A 100 3.32 11.74 19.62
CA GLU A 100 2.32 12.51 20.38
C GLU A 100 1.41 13.33 19.47
N THR A 101 1.88 13.66 18.25
CA THR A 101 1.08 14.39 17.25
C THR A 101 -0.06 13.52 16.74
N LEU A 102 0.08 12.19 16.76
CA LEU A 102 -0.98 11.26 16.37
C LEU A 102 -2.21 11.35 17.30
N GLU A 103 -2.02 11.72 18.58
CA GLU A 103 -3.16 11.94 19.49
C GLU A 103 -3.94 13.21 19.19
N VAL A 104 -3.28 14.25 18.66
CA VAL A 104 -3.96 15.45 18.17
C VAL A 104 -4.94 15.10 17.06
N PHE A 105 -4.58 14.12 16.22
CA PHE A 105 -5.39 13.68 15.09
C PHE A 105 -6.50 12.68 15.46
N ARG A 106 -6.57 12.20 16.72
CA ARG A 106 -7.51 11.13 17.14
C ARG A 106 -8.95 11.33 16.66
N ARG A 107 -9.47 12.57 16.73
CA ARG A 107 -10.87 12.87 16.32
C ARG A 107 -11.07 12.98 14.80
N SER A 108 -10.00 13.13 14.04
CA SER A 108 -10.01 13.34 12.58
C SER A 108 -9.48 12.13 11.81
N GLY A 109 -8.69 11.26 12.44
CA GLY A 109 -8.23 9.99 11.90
C GLY A 109 -7.65 9.13 13.03
N GLU A 110 -8.38 8.09 13.43
CA GLU A 110 -7.97 7.22 14.54
C GLU A 110 -6.77 6.34 14.21
N GLY A 111 -6.48 6.19 12.92
CA GLY A 111 -5.46 5.29 12.40
C GLY A 111 -5.97 3.87 12.24
N THR A 112 -5.35 3.12 11.32
CA THR A 112 -5.73 1.74 10.99
C THR A 112 -4.59 1.03 10.25
N ARG A 113 -4.84 -0.20 9.79
CA ARG A 113 -3.92 -0.97 8.95
C ARG A 113 -4.52 -1.16 7.57
N ARG A 114 -3.69 -0.94 6.56
CA ARG A 114 -4.06 -1.12 5.16
C ARG A 114 -3.20 -2.21 4.53
N VAL A 115 -3.82 -3.11 3.78
CA VAL A 115 -3.09 -4.20 3.12
C VAL A 115 -2.16 -3.62 2.05
N ALA A 116 -0.92 -4.13 1.98
CA ALA A 116 0.11 -3.65 1.06
C ALA A 116 -0.16 -4.02 -0.40
N ARG A 117 -0.90 -5.10 -0.63
CA ARG A 117 -1.06 -5.72 -1.94
C ARG A 117 -2.49 -6.21 -2.14
N ILE A 118 -2.86 -6.32 -3.40
CA ILE A 118 -4.15 -6.83 -3.86
C ILE A 118 -3.89 -7.93 -4.88
N ARG A 119 -4.72 -8.97 -4.86
CA ARG A 119 -4.69 -10.04 -5.86
C ARG A 119 -5.92 -9.92 -6.75
N PRO A 120 -5.78 -9.46 -8.00
CA PRO A 120 -6.85 -9.56 -8.98
C PRO A 120 -7.18 -11.03 -9.24
N THR A 121 -8.46 -11.36 -9.37
CA THR A 121 -8.94 -12.69 -9.79
C THR A 121 -9.59 -12.61 -11.16
N ASP A 122 -9.82 -13.76 -11.78
CA ASP A 122 -10.49 -13.87 -13.09
C ASP A 122 -9.87 -12.96 -14.16
N VAL A 123 -8.53 -12.95 -14.18
CA VAL A 123 -7.76 -12.09 -15.08
C VAL A 123 -7.87 -12.61 -16.51
N THR A 124 -8.29 -11.74 -17.42
CA THR A 124 -8.39 -12.00 -18.86
C THR A 124 -7.71 -10.88 -19.62
N VAL A 125 -6.99 -11.25 -20.69
CA VAL A 125 -6.31 -10.32 -21.59
C VAL A 125 -6.58 -10.76 -23.01
N ALA A 126 -7.12 -9.86 -23.83
CA ALA A 126 -7.38 -10.11 -25.24
C ALA A 126 -6.93 -8.92 -26.09
N ALA A 127 -6.31 -9.20 -27.23
CA ALA A 127 -6.02 -8.19 -28.24
C ALA A 127 -7.28 -7.93 -29.09
N GLU A 128 -7.62 -6.67 -29.30
CA GLU A 128 -8.77 -6.23 -30.10
C GLU A 128 -8.31 -5.15 -31.08
N GLY A 129 -7.75 -5.57 -32.20
CA GLY A 129 -7.16 -4.65 -33.18
C GLY A 129 -5.95 -3.91 -32.60
N ASP A 130 -6.06 -2.60 -32.48
CA ASP A 130 -5.07 -1.69 -31.87
C ASP A 130 -5.28 -1.51 -30.35
N ALA A 131 -6.30 -2.15 -29.77
CA ALA A 131 -6.60 -2.10 -28.36
C ALA A 131 -6.28 -3.40 -27.63
N VAL A 132 -6.13 -3.31 -26.31
CA VAL A 132 -6.06 -4.46 -25.40
C VAL A 132 -7.23 -4.38 -24.43
N ARG A 133 -8.06 -5.43 -24.41
CA ARG A 133 -9.11 -5.60 -23.41
C ARG A 133 -8.54 -6.36 -22.22
N VAL A 134 -8.61 -5.75 -21.04
CA VAL A 134 -8.19 -6.35 -19.77
C VAL A 134 -9.41 -6.48 -18.86
N GLY A 135 -9.71 -7.70 -18.43
CA GLY A 135 -10.75 -8.00 -17.45
C GLY A 135 -10.14 -8.57 -16.17
N PHE A 136 -10.68 -8.19 -15.01
CA PHE A 136 -10.31 -8.74 -13.71
C PHE A 136 -11.35 -8.38 -12.66
N VAL A 137 -11.41 -9.15 -11.57
CA VAL A 137 -12.21 -8.88 -10.38
C VAL A 137 -11.30 -8.39 -9.26
N LEU A 138 -11.74 -7.37 -8.54
CA LEU A 138 -11.01 -6.78 -7.42
C LEU A 138 -11.78 -6.88 -6.11
N PRO A 139 -11.09 -6.99 -4.97
CA PRO A 139 -11.73 -6.91 -3.68
C PRO A 139 -12.37 -5.53 -3.47
N LYS A 140 -13.38 -5.46 -2.60
CA LYS A 140 -14.03 -4.20 -2.23
C LYS A 140 -13.00 -3.18 -1.73
N GLY A 141 -13.07 -1.96 -2.25
CA GLY A 141 -12.16 -0.87 -1.87
C GLY A 141 -10.83 -0.83 -2.63
N ALA A 142 -10.59 -1.76 -3.55
CA ALA A 142 -9.53 -1.63 -4.54
C ALA A 142 -10.04 -0.91 -5.80
N TYR A 143 -9.15 -0.21 -6.49
CA TYR A 143 -9.46 0.59 -7.68
C TYR A 143 -8.76 0.00 -8.90
N ALA A 144 -9.49 -0.13 -10.01
CA ALA A 144 -8.96 -0.63 -11.29
C ALA A 144 -7.77 0.21 -11.80
N THR A 145 -7.75 1.51 -11.49
CA THR A 145 -6.65 2.42 -11.85
C THR A 145 -5.30 2.00 -11.29
N VAL A 146 -5.27 1.33 -10.12
CA VAL A 146 -4.02 0.81 -9.54
C VAL A 146 -3.44 -0.31 -10.41
N ILE A 147 -4.28 -1.24 -10.86
CA ILE A 147 -3.85 -2.31 -11.77
C ILE A 147 -3.48 -1.75 -13.14
N MET A 148 -4.28 -0.85 -13.70
CA MET A 148 -3.98 -0.25 -14.99
C MET A 148 -2.70 0.58 -14.98
N ARG A 149 -2.38 1.25 -13.87
CA ARG A 149 -1.08 1.92 -13.69
C ARG A 149 0.08 0.93 -13.82
N GLU A 150 -0.07 -0.26 -13.23
CA GLU A 150 0.95 -1.32 -13.34
C GLU A 150 1.04 -1.92 -14.74
N VAL A 151 -0.08 -2.04 -15.46
CA VAL A 151 -0.09 -2.52 -16.86
C VAL A 151 0.55 -1.49 -17.80
N LEU A 152 0.19 -0.22 -17.63
CA LEU A 152 0.64 0.85 -18.53
C LEU A 152 2.04 1.36 -18.22
N LYS A 153 2.58 1.07 -17.02
CA LYS A 153 3.90 1.51 -16.54
C LYS A 153 4.22 2.95 -16.98
N PRO A 154 3.49 3.98 -16.51
CA PRO A 154 3.62 5.35 -17.03
C PRO A 154 5.03 5.95 -16.93
N GLU A 155 5.92 5.39 -16.10
CA GLU A 155 7.36 5.70 -16.03
C GLU A 155 8.13 5.29 -17.31
N ALA A 156 7.55 4.47 -18.20
CA ALA A 156 8.09 4.17 -19.53
C ALA A 156 7.83 5.30 -20.56
N ARG A 157 7.10 6.37 -20.20
CA ARG A 157 6.91 7.58 -21.05
C ARG A 157 8.11 8.54 -21.03
N GLY A 158 9.33 8.04 -20.78
CA GLY A 158 10.57 8.82 -20.74
C GLY A 158 11.62 8.46 -21.80
N ARG A 159 11.32 7.58 -22.76
CA ARG A 159 12.17 7.36 -23.95
C ARG A 159 11.31 7.21 -25.22
N GLY A 160 11.14 8.33 -25.93
CA GLY A 160 11.12 8.31 -27.40
C GLY A 160 9.78 8.21 -28.15
N LEU A 161 8.74 8.97 -27.80
CA LEU A 161 7.53 9.04 -28.68
C LEU A 161 6.93 10.45 -28.88
N TYR A 162 7.66 11.52 -28.57
CA TYR A 162 7.27 12.91 -28.92
C TYR A 162 8.40 13.68 -29.60
N ALA A 163 9.12 13.05 -30.54
CA ALA A 163 10.10 13.75 -31.38
C ALA A 163 9.66 13.95 -32.84
N ASP A 164 8.71 13.16 -33.36
CA ASP A 164 8.38 13.18 -34.79
C ASP A 164 6.93 13.59 -35.10
N CYS A 165 6.53 14.80 -34.68
CA CYS A 165 5.30 15.39 -35.21
C CYS A 165 5.35 16.92 -35.39
N ALA A 166 6.55 17.47 -35.65
CA ALA A 166 6.70 18.89 -35.95
C ALA A 166 7.79 19.17 -36.99
N THR A 167 7.78 18.46 -38.13
CA THR A 167 8.28 19.03 -39.39
C THR A 167 7.70 18.27 -40.58
N THR A 168 6.70 18.84 -41.24
CA THR A 168 6.51 18.88 -42.70
C THR A 168 5.51 19.98 -42.99
#